data_AF-A0A967TYY4-F1
#
_entry.id   AF-A0A967TYY4-F1
#
_cell.length_a   1.000
_cell.length_b   1.000
_cell.length_c   1.000
_cell.angle_alpha   90.00
_cell.angle_beta   90.00
_cell.angle_gamma   90.00
#
_symmetry.space_group_name_H-M   'P 1'
#
loop_
_entity.id
_entity.type
_entity.pdbx_description
1 polymer ?
#
loop_
_entity_poly.entity_id
_entity_poly.type
_entity_poly.pdbx_seq_one_letter_code
_entity_poly.pdbx_strand_id
1 'polypeptide(L)'
;PLDTLQTLRDELHQYSPALTNTPATVVLTKKDTWQDTDWLAELKKEIPEPLLAISSVTREGLEELKEHIWQELQKEAAEDEE
;
A
#
# COMPACT_ATOMS: atom_id res chain seq x y z
N PRO A 1 -8.34 -11.30 -1.80
CA PRO A 1 -7.54 -10.14 -1.35
C PRO A 1 -8.27 -8.80 -1.56
N LEU A 2 -8.96 -8.62 -2.69
CA LEU A 2 -9.76 -7.41 -2.95
C LEU A 2 -10.92 -7.23 -1.96
N ASP A 3 -11.63 -8.32 -1.66
CA ASP A 3 -12.71 -8.33 -0.65
C ASP A 3 -12.19 -7.95 0.75
N THR A 4 -11.01 -8.46 1.12
CA THR A 4 -10.32 -8.10 2.37
C THR A 4 -9.93 -6.63 2.39
N LEU A 5 -9.40 -6.10 1.28
CA LEU A 5 -9.06 -4.67 1.16
C LEU A 5 -10.30 -3.79 1.31
N GLN A 6 -11.41 -4.18 0.68
CA GLN A 6 -12.68 -3.46 0.78
C GLN A 6 -13.21 -3.48 2.22
N THR A 7 -13.16 -4.62 2.90
CA THR A 7 -13.55 -4.74 4.30
C THR A 7 -12.69 -3.84 5.20
N LEU A 8 -11.37 -3.85 5.02
CA LEU A 8 -10.45 -3.00 5.80
C LEU A 8 -10.70 -1.51 5.58
N ARG A 9 -11.03 -1.09 4.35
CA ARG A 9 -11.38 0.31 4.06
C ARG A 9 -12.69 0.72 4.73
N ASP A 10 -13.67 -0.17 4.72
CA ASP A 10 -14.94 0.07 5.40
C ASP A 10 -14.74 0.20 6.91
N GLU A 11 -13.96 -0.70 7.52
CA GLU A 11 -13.56 -0.61 8.93
C GLU A 11 -12.79 0.68 9.24
N LEU A 12 -11.85 1.08 8.37
CA LEU A 12 -11.09 2.33 8.53
C LEU A 12 -12.02 3.56 8.47
N HIS A 13 -12.95 3.57 7.53
CA HIS A 13 -13.94 4.65 7.38
C HIS A 13 -14.85 4.74 8.61
N GLN A 14 -15.31 3.60 9.12
CA GLN A 14 -16.11 3.53 10.34
C GLN A 14 -15.32 3.98 11.58
N TYR A 15 -14.01 3.72 11.62
CA TYR A 15 -13.15 4.12 12.73
C TYR A 15 -12.86 5.63 12.73
N SER A 16 -12.47 6.20 11.59
CA SER A 16 -12.25 7.64 11.47
C SER A 16 -12.34 8.11 10.01
N PRO A 17 -13.33 8.93 9.65
CA PRO A 17 -13.45 9.47 8.29
C PRO A 17 -12.29 10.40 7.92
N ALA A 18 -11.59 10.98 8.91
CA ALA A 18 -10.40 11.80 8.66
C ALA A 18 -9.23 11.00 8.08
N LEU A 19 -9.14 9.69 8.39
CA LEU A 19 -8.12 8.80 7.84
C LEU A 19 -8.43 8.35 6.41
N THR A 20 -9.66 8.54 5.94
CA THR A 20 -10.05 8.19 4.56
C THR A 20 -9.41 9.12 3.54
N ASN A 21 -9.07 10.35 3.96
CA ASN A 21 -8.49 11.37 3.09
C ASN A 21 -6.96 11.41 3.16
N THR A 22 -6.35 10.59 4.02
CA THR A 22 -4.89 10.48 4.14
C THR A 22 -4.36 9.56 3.01
N PRO A 23 -3.27 9.91 2.34
CA PRO A 23 -2.68 9.04 1.32
C PRO A 23 -2.33 7.68 1.93
N ALA A 24 -2.88 6.62 1.33
CA ALA A 24 -2.66 5.25 1.76
C ALA A 24 -1.94 4.44 0.68
N THR A 25 -1.09 3.52 1.13
CA THR A 25 -0.32 2.62 0.25
C THR A 25 -0.66 1.19 0.63
N VAL A 26 -1.03 0.37 -0.36
CA VAL A 26 -1.34 -1.05 -0.12
C VAL A 26 -0.06 -1.85 -0.19
N VAL A 27 0.29 -2.51 0.93
CA VAL A 27 1.50 -3.33 1.02
C VAL A 27 1.12 -4.80 1.16
N LEU A 28 1.43 -5.58 0.14
CA LEU A 28 1.33 -7.03 0.18
C LEU A 28 2.56 -7.59 0.91
N THR A 29 2.34 -8.21 2.06
CA THR A 29 3.39 -8.86 2.87
C THR A 29 3.43 -10.38 2.65
N LYS A 30 4.63 -10.98 2.67
CA LYS A 30 4.92 -12.42 2.41
C LYS A 30 5.09 -12.81 0.93
N LYS A 31 5.82 -11.99 0.17
CA LYS A 31 6.18 -12.29 -1.22
C LYS A 31 6.86 -13.63 -1.43
N ASP A 32 7.58 -14.12 -0.43
CA ASP A 32 8.20 -15.45 -0.42
C ASP A 32 7.22 -16.60 -0.68
N THR A 33 5.95 -16.43 -0.32
CA THR A 33 4.92 -17.48 -0.46
C THR A 33 4.19 -17.39 -1.81
N TRP A 34 4.32 -16.29 -2.55
CA TRP A 34 3.66 -16.12 -3.85
C TRP A 34 4.58 -16.58 -4.99
N GLN A 35 4.14 -17.60 -5.71
CA GLN A 35 4.85 -18.10 -6.88
C GLN A 35 4.40 -17.45 -8.19
N ASP A 36 3.28 -16.72 -8.16
CA ASP A 36 2.58 -16.26 -9.37
C ASP A 36 2.62 -14.73 -9.51
N THR A 37 3.39 -14.27 -10.50
CA THR A 37 3.57 -12.84 -10.79
C THR A 37 2.40 -12.23 -11.57
N ASP A 38 1.63 -13.04 -12.31
CA ASP A 38 0.48 -12.57 -13.09
C ASP A 38 -0.66 -12.10 -12.18
N TRP A 39 -0.90 -12.81 -11.08
CA TRP A 39 -1.89 -12.43 -10.07
C TRP A 39 -1.65 -11.04 -9.48
N LEU A 40 -0.37 -10.69 -9.23
CA LEU A 40 0.01 -9.37 -8.73
C LEU A 40 -0.26 -8.28 -9.78
N ALA A 41 -0.03 -8.58 -11.06
CA ALA A 41 -0.27 -7.65 -12.15
C ALA A 41 -1.77 -7.37 -12.35
N GLU A 42 -2.63 -8.36 -12.14
CA GLU A 42 -4.09 -8.16 -12.15
C GLU A 42 -4.55 -7.31 -10.96
N LEU A 43 -4.05 -7.57 -9.75
CA LEU A 43 -4.36 -6.74 -8.58
C LEU A 43 -3.93 -5.28 -8.76
N LYS A 44 -2.78 -5.02 -9.39
CA LYS A 44 -2.35 -3.66 -9.73
C LYS A 44 -3.27 -2.93 -10.71
N LYS A 45 -4.05 -3.65 -11.51
CA LYS A 45 -5.04 -3.04 -12.43
C LYS A 45 -6.34 -2.70 -11.70
N GLU A 46 -6.71 -3.49 -10.71
CA GLU A 46 -7.95 -3.29 -9.95
C GLU A 46 -7.79 -2.32 -8.77
N ILE A 47 -6.57 -2.17 -8.24
CA ILE A 47 -6.27 -1.26 -7.13
C ILE A 47 -5.63 0.02 -7.69
N PRO A 48 -6.30 1.19 -7.57
CA PRO A 48 -5.77 2.46 -8.06
C PRO A 48 -4.65 3.04 -7.18
N GLU A 49 -4.51 2.56 -5.95
CA GLU A 49 -3.46 2.96 -5.01
C GLU A 49 -2.13 2.27 -5.31
N PRO A 50 -0.99 2.87 -4.90
CA PRO A 50 0.30 2.24 -5.02
C PRO A 50 0.30 0.88 -4.29
N LEU A 51 0.54 -0.18 -5.06
CA LEU A 51 0.64 -1.55 -4.58
C LEU A 51 2.10 -2.02 -4.56
N LEU A 52 2.63 -2.18 -3.35
CA LEU A 52 3.99 -2.68 -3.12
C LEU A 52 3.95 -4.11 -2.59
N ALA A 53 4.90 -4.93 -3.00
CA ALA A 53 5.01 -6.31 -2.53
C ALA A 53 6.35 -6.50 -1.82
N ILE A 54 6.29 -6.88 -0.54
CA ILE A 54 7.47 -7.08 0.29
C ILE A 54 7.52 -8.49 0.88
N SER A 55 8.73 -8.94 1.17
CA SER A 55 8.98 -10.10 2.02
C SER A 55 9.68 -9.64 3.29
N SER A 56 8.97 -9.69 4.41
CA SER A 56 9.56 -9.34 5.69
C SER A 56 10.62 -10.35 6.14
N VAL A 57 10.60 -11.58 5.60
CA VAL A 57 11.53 -12.66 5.96
C VAL A 57 12.83 -12.54 5.19
N THR A 58 12.75 -12.38 3.86
CA THR A 58 13.94 -12.24 2.99
C THR A 58 14.44 -10.80 2.92
N ARG A 59 13.70 -9.85 3.51
CA ARG A 59 13.92 -8.39 3.46
C ARG A 59 13.80 -7.78 2.06
N GLU A 60 13.28 -8.52 1.10
CA GLU A 60 13.05 -8.02 -0.25
C GLU A 60 11.91 -6.99 -0.30
N GLY A 61 12.11 -5.91 -1.05
CA GLY A 61 11.14 -4.83 -1.22
C GLY A 61 11.02 -3.88 -0.02
N LEU A 62 11.73 -4.12 1.09
CA LEU A 62 11.73 -3.22 2.26
C LEU A 62 12.39 -1.86 1.96
N GLU A 63 13.47 -1.85 1.18
CA GLU A 63 14.13 -0.60 0.79
C GLU A 63 13.23 0.23 -0.12
N GLU A 64 12.60 -0.39 -1.13
CA GLU A 64 11.63 0.25 -2.01
C GLU A 64 10.43 0.80 -1.23
N LEU A 65 9.93 0.06 -0.24
CA LEU A 65 8.86 0.53 0.63
C LEU A 65 9.27 1.75 1.46
N LYS A 66 10.47 1.75 2.03
CA LYS A 66 10.98 2.90 2.80
C LYS A 66 11.13 4.13 1.93
N GLU A 67 11.71 3.97 0.74
CA GLU A 67 11.87 5.06 -0.22
C GLU A 67 10.50 5.61 -0.65
N HIS A 68 9.53 4.74 -0.93
CA HIS A 68 8.17 5.15 -1.28
C HIS A 68 7.51 5.96 -0.16
N ILE A 69 7.54 5.46 1.08
CA ILE A 69 6.98 6.18 2.23
C ILE A 69 7.69 7.52 2.43
N TRP A 70 9.03 7.53 2.29
CA TRP A 70 9.80 8.77 2.39
C TRP A 70 9.37 9.80 1.35
N GLN A 71 9.21 9.39 0.08
CA GLN A 71 8.78 10.29 -0.99
C GLN A 71 7.36 10.83 -0.77
N GLU A 72 6.43 9.98 -0.34
CA GLU A 72 5.06 10.42 -0.04
C GLU A 72 5.03 11.42 1.12
N LEU A 73 5.81 11.18 2.19
CA LEU A 73 5.94 12.13 3.30
C LEU A 73 6.54 13.47 2.85
N GLN A 74 7.52 13.45 1.95
CA GLN A 74 8.11 14.69 1.42
C GLN A 74 7.15 15.46 0.52
N LYS A 75 6.29 14.78 -0.25
CA LYS A 75 5.24 15.43 -1.05
C LYS A 75 4.21 16.10 -0.16
N GLU A 76 3.71 15.40 0.85
CA GLU A 76 2.73 15.95 1.79
C GLU A 76 3.31 17.16 2.56
N ALA A 77 4.56 17.04 3.03
CA ALA A 77 5.26 18.16 3.68
C ALA A 77 5.49 19.37 2.76
N ALA A 78 5.69 19.15 1.46
CA ALA A 78 5.85 20.22 0.48
C ALA A 78 4.51 20.86 0.09
N GLU A 79 3.42 20.09 0.07
CA GLU A 79 2.06 20.58 -0.20
C GLU A 79 1.48 21.40 0.97
N ASP A 80 1.89 21.13 2.21
CA ASP A 80 1.52 21.92 3.39
C ASP A 80 2.30 23.27 3.50
N GLU A 81 3.39 23.44 2.74
CA GLU A 81 4.21 24.67 2.72
C GLU A 81 3.77 25.69 1.65
N GLU A 82 2.86 25.35 0.73
CA GLU A 82 2.26 26.26 -0.28
C GLU A 82 0.93 26.91 0.17
#